data_AF-A0A8T2M4G0-F1
#
_entry.id   AF-A0A8T2M4G0-F1
#
_cell.length_a   1.000
_cell.length_b   1.000
_cell.length_c   1.000
_cell.angle_alpha   90.00
_cell.angle_beta   90.00
_cell.angle_gamma   90.00
#
_symmetry.space_group_name_H-M   'P 1'
#
loop_
_entity.id
_entity.type
_entity.pdbx_description
1 polymer ?
#
loop_
_entity_poly.entity_id
_entity_poly.type
_entity_poly.pdbx_seq_one_letter_code
_entity_poly.pdbx_strand_id
1 'polypeptide(L)'
;MGSHSSKVPLETQILILGLDGSGKSTLLYKLKYNEAVVTVPTVGFNVEMLETKEKGCTLTVWDVGGQSQMRAYWKHYYQDSSGLVYVVDSHDQNRLSEAKQELEQILEHEELESKPLIVLANKQDLPGAANADDIAETLNLKEICGNRNWLIQPCSGRTGEGLENCFRKMVHLLKTAVVNRERGYSNRGFSLKERNARTSTSSVKSVT
;
A
#
# COMPACT_ATOMS: atom_id res chain seq x y z
N MET A 1 25.64 -0.74 -24.85
CA MET A 1 24.87 0.31 -24.16
C MET A 1 24.02 -0.38 -23.11
N GLY A 2 24.50 -0.45 -21.86
CA GLY A 2 23.79 -1.15 -20.79
C GLY A 2 22.67 -0.28 -20.24
N SER A 3 21.44 -0.77 -20.31
CA SER A 3 20.32 -0.15 -19.59
C SER A 3 20.59 -0.28 -18.09
N HIS A 4 20.85 0.83 -17.40
CA HIS A 4 20.82 0.88 -15.95
C HIS A 4 19.40 0.51 -15.49
N SER A 5 19.21 -0.75 -15.10
CA SER A 5 18.01 -1.18 -14.40
C SER A 5 18.04 -0.47 -13.04
N SER A 6 17.11 0.45 -12.82
CA SER A 6 16.87 1.09 -11.52
C SER A 6 16.49 0.01 -10.52
N LYS A 7 17.49 -0.50 -9.79
CA LYS A 7 17.32 -1.58 -8.83
C LYS A 7 16.65 -1.00 -7.59
N VAL A 8 15.52 -1.59 -7.20
CA VAL A 8 15.05 -1.47 -5.82
C VAL A 8 16.18 -2.00 -4.93
N PRO A 9 16.50 -1.34 -3.80
CA PRO A 9 17.48 -1.86 -2.86
C PRO A 9 17.19 -3.33 -2.53
N LEU A 10 18.25 -4.14 -2.39
CA LEU A 10 18.17 -5.59 -2.17
C LEU A 10 17.26 -5.97 -0.97
N GLU A 11 17.11 -5.06 -0.01
CA GLU A 11 16.24 -5.20 1.14
C GLU A 11 15.35 -3.95 1.26
N THR A 12 14.05 -4.12 1.03
CA THR A 12 13.06 -3.02 1.12
C THR A 12 12.11 -3.32 2.26
N GLN A 13 12.04 -2.42 3.23
CA GLN A 13 11.15 -2.56 4.38
C GLN A 13 9.75 -1.99 4.07
N ILE A 14 8.71 -2.81 4.21
CA ILE A 14 7.31 -2.36 4.13
C ILE A 14 6.71 -2.42 5.51
N LEU A 15 6.11 -1.31 5.95
CA LEU A 15 5.41 -1.24 7.22
C LEU A 15 3.91 -1.47 7.00
N ILE A 16 3.30 -2.38 7.76
CA ILE A 16 1.85 -2.60 7.78
C ILE A 16 1.26 -2.07 9.09
N LEU A 17 0.37 -1.08 8.97
CA LEU A 17 -0.36 -0.48 10.08
C LEU A 17 -1.88 -0.54 9.85
N GLY A 18 -2.65 -0.16 10.86
CA GLY A 18 -4.11 -0.19 10.87
C GLY A 18 -4.64 -0.68 12.22
N LEU A 19 -5.91 -0.43 12.48
CA LEU A 19 -6.54 -0.78 13.76
C LEU A 19 -6.43 -2.29 14.05
N ASP A 20 -6.57 -2.66 15.32
CA ASP A 20 -6.80 -4.05 15.72
C ASP A 20 -8.04 -4.63 15.02
N GLY A 21 -7.96 -5.91 14.69
CA GLY A 21 -9.03 -6.59 13.95
C GLY A 21 -9.12 -6.26 12.45
N SER A 22 -8.35 -5.31 11.91
CA SER A 22 -8.40 -4.98 10.47
C SER A 22 -7.88 -6.09 9.54
N GLY A 23 -7.14 -7.06 10.08
CA GLY A 23 -6.70 -8.27 9.36
C GLY A 23 -5.25 -8.23 8.85
N LYS A 24 -4.39 -7.35 9.38
CA LYS A 24 -2.97 -7.22 8.99
C LYS A 24 -2.20 -8.54 9.00
N SER A 25 -2.21 -9.24 10.14
CA SER A 25 -1.48 -10.51 10.31
C SER A 25 -2.06 -11.64 9.44
N THR A 26 -3.40 -11.73 9.36
CA THR A 26 -4.07 -12.68 8.46
C THR A 26 -3.63 -12.47 7.01
N LEU A 27 -3.55 -11.22 6.58
CA LEU A 27 -3.16 -10.85 5.22
C LEU A 27 -1.70 -11.19 4.92
N LEU A 28 -0.80 -10.94 5.89
CA LEU A 28 0.61 -11.31 5.77
C LEU A 28 0.81 -12.83 5.68
N TYR A 29 0.14 -13.59 6.55
CA TYR A 29 0.20 -15.06 6.52
C TYR A 29 -0.45 -15.64 5.28
N LYS A 30 -1.56 -15.06 4.81
CA LYS A 30 -2.18 -15.48 3.56
C LYS A 30 -1.24 -15.27 2.38
N LEU A 31 -0.47 -14.18 2.37
CA LEU A 31 0.48 -13.91 1.30
C LEU A 31 1.73 -14.80 1.37
N LYS A 32 2.25 -15.06 2.57
CA LYS A 32 3.49 -15.82 2.78
C LYS A 32 3.29 -17.34 2.68
N TYR A 33 2.22 -17.85 3.28
CA TYR A 33 1.99 -19.28 3.49
C TYR A 33 0.77 -19.81 2.72
N ASN A 34 0.01 -18.94 2.03
CA ASN A 34 -1.28 -19.26 1.40
C ASN A 34 -2.35 -19.79 2.38
N GLU A 35 -2.16 -19.55 3.69
CA GLU A 35 -3.06 -20.03 4.74
C GLU A 35 -3.95 -18.89 5.27
N ALA A 36 -5.23 -19.18 5.46
CA ALA A 36 -6.16 -18.30 6.15
C ALA A 36 -6.15 -18.64 7.64
N VAL A 37 -5.13 -18.16 8.35
CA VAL A 37 -4.95 -18.47 9.78
C VAL A 37 -5.84 -17.58 10.63
N VAL A 38 -6.53 -18.17 11.61
CA VAL A 38 -7.19 -17.40 12.67
C VAL A 38 -6.11 -16.85 13.59
N THR A 39 -5.95 -15.53 13.59
CA THR A 39 -4.92 -14.86 14.38
C THR A 39 -5.50 -14.32 15.68
N VAL A 40 -4.71 -14.37 16.75
CA VAL A 40 -4.97 -13.57 17.96
C VAL A 40 -4.43 -12.15 17.78
N PRO A 41 -4.89 -11.14 18.55
CA PRO A 41 -4.32 -9.81 18.49
C PRO A 41 -2.80 -9.82 18.66
N THR A 42 -2.09 -9.27 17.69
CA THR A 42 -0.62 -9.20 17.71
C THR A 42 -0.14 -8.30 18.84
N VAL A 43 0.77 -8.83 19.66
CA VAL A 43 1.49 -8.09 20.70
C VAL A 43 2.92 -7.84 20.20
N GLY A 44 3.38 -6.61 20.30
CA GLY A 44 4.59 -6.14 19.61
C GLY A 44 4.40 -6.08 18.08
N PHE A 45 5.19 -6.90 17.38
CA PHE A 45 5.29 -6.91 15.92
C PHE A 45 5.66 -8.30 15.41
N ASN A 46 5.42 -8.55 14.12
CA ASN A 46 5.86 -9.71 13.37
C ASN A 46 6.67 -9.27 12.14
N VAL A 47 7.71 -10.02 11.77
CA VAL A 47 8.56 -9.71 10.61
C VAL A 47 8.61 -10.91 9.69
N GLU A 48 8.28 -10.67 8.42
CA GLU A 48 8.30 -11.71 7.38
C GLU A 48 9.01 -11.21 6.13
N MET A 49 9.80 -12.08 5.51
CA MET A 49 10.40 -11.82 4.21
C MET A 49 9.51 -12.36 3.09
N LEU A 50 9.07 -11.50 2.18
CA LEU A 50 8.30 -11.86 1.00
C LEU A 50 9.19 -11.84 -0.24
N GLU A 51 9.29 -12.98 -0.91
CA GLU A 51 9.90 -13.07 -2.22
C GLU A 51 8.92 -12.51 -3.25
N THR A 52 9.36 -11.52 -4.03
CA THR A 52 8.55 -10.99 -5.12
C THR A 52 8.83 -11.77 -6.40
N LYS A 53 7.84 -11.86 -7.30
CA LYS A 53 8.04 -12.40 -8.65
C LYS A 53 8.98 -11.54 -9.51
N GLU A 54 9.33 -10.33 -9.05
CA GLU A 54 10.25 -9.44 -9.73
C GLU A 54 11.69 -9.80 -9.35
N LYS A 55 12.49 -10.20 -10.35
CA LYS A 55 13.86 -10.68 -10.12
C LYS A 55 14.68 -9.69 -9.28
N GLY A 56 15.19 -10.17 -8.14
CA GLY A 56 16.11 -9.43 -7.28
C GLY A 56 15.45 -8.44 -6.32
N CYS A 57 14.16 -8.56 -6.03
CA CYS A 57 13.48 -7.75 -5.02
C CYS A 57 12.87 -8.64 -3.93
N THR A 58 13.36 -8.46 -2.69
CA THR A 58 12.82 -9.07 -1.48
C THR A 58 12.24 -7.95 -0.61
N LEU A 59 11.05 -8.17 -0.06
CA LEU A 59 10.40 -7.24 0.85
C LEU A 59 10.48 -7.78 2.27
N THR A 60 11.00 -6.99 3.20
CA THR A 60 10.91 -7.27 4.64
C THR A 60 9.68 -6.55 5.17
N VAL A 61 8.67 -7.30 5.56
CA VAL A 61 7.37 -6.76 5.97
C VAL A 61 7.24 -6.78 7.49
N TRP A 62 6.97 -5.61 8.06
CA TRP A 62 6.75 -5.43 9.49
C TRP A 62 5.25 -5.24 9.74
N ASP A 63 4.63 -6.24 10.35
CA ASP A 63 3.24 -6.18 10.83
C ASP A 63 3.24 -5.79 12.30
N VAL A 64 2.65 -4.65 12.63
CA VAL A 64 2.68 -4.09 14.00
C VAL A 64 1.31 -4.18 14.64
N GLY A 65 1.25 -4.52 15.93
CA GLY A 65 0.00 -4.58 16.69
C GLY A 65 -0.80 -3.28 16.60
N GLY A 66 -2.11 -3.40 16.39
CA GLY A 66 -3.01 -2.25 16.16
C GLY A 66 -3.91 -1.88 17.32
N GLN A 67 -3.71 -2.50 18.49
CA GLN A 67 -4.49 -2.20 19.70
C GLN A 67 -4.21 -0.77 20.15
N SER A 68 -5.21 -0.04 20.65
CA SER A 68 -5.08 1.38 21.00
C SER A 68 -3.86 1.68 21.89
N GLN A 69 -3.61 0.86 22.91
CA GLN A 69 -2.45 1.01 23.81
C GLN A 69 -1.08 0.85 23.12
N MET A 70 -1.05 0.25 21.93
CA MET A 70 0.16 -0.02 21.18
C MET A 70 0.46 1.00 20.08
N ARG A 71 -0.55 1.78 19.63
CA ARG A 71 -0.41 2.67 18.47
C ARG A 71 0.60 3.79 18.71
N ALA A 72 0.78 4.20 19.97
CA ALA A 72 1.82 5.16 20.38
C ALA A 72 3.25 4.71 20.01
N TYR A 73 3.49 3.41 19.81
CA TYR A 73 4.78 2.84 19.44
C TYR A 73 4.97 2.70 17.92
N TRP A 74 3.94 2.94 17.09
CA TRP A 74 4.05 2.80 15.64
C TRP A 74 5.17 3.66 15.05
N LYS A 75 5.39 4.85 15.61
CA LYS A 75 6.46 5.76 15.20
C LYS A 75 7.87 5.19 15.26
N HIS A 76 8.10 4.17 16.09
CA HIS A 76 9.41 3.50 16.17
C HIS A 76 9.77 2.69 14.93
N TYR A 77 8.81 2.49 14.01
CA TYR A 77 9.01 1.72 12.78
C TYR A 77 9.01 2.60 11.52
N TYR A 78 8.85 3.91 11.65
CA TYR A 78 8.69 4.81 10.50
C TYR A 78 10.00 5.03 9.76
N GLN A 79 11.08 5.35 10.46
CA GLN A 79 12.39 5.71 9.91
C GLN A 79 12.84 4.77 8.79
N ASP A 80 12.90 3.47 9.08
CA ASP A 80 13.49 2.46 8.19
C ASP A 80 12.50 1.96 7.12
N SER A 81 11.21 2.29 7.24
CA SER A 81 10.21 1.90 6.24
C SER A 81 10.49 2.56 4.89
N SER A 82 10.33 1.82 3.80
CA SER A 82 10.39 2.36 2.43
C SER A 82 9.01 2.70 1.89
N GLY A 83 7.96 2.05 2.40
CA GLY A 83 6.56 2.27 2.04
C GLY A 83 5.61 1.81 3.13
N LEU A 84 4.39 2.34 3.11
CA LEU A 84 3.34 2.08 4.09
C LEU A 84 2.18 1.34 3.43
N VAL A 85 1.73 0.27 4.08
CA VAL A 85 0.44 -0.37 3.82
C VAL A 85 -0.45 -0.10 5.03
N TYR A 86 -1.60 0.53 4.81
CA TYR A 86 -2.58 0.80 5.86
C TYR A 86 -3.82 -0.06 5.64
N VAL A 87 -4.15 -0.94 6.58
CA VAL A 87 -5.23 -1.92 6.44
C VAL A 87 -6.48 -1.45 7.18
N VAL A 88 -7.58 -1.36 6.43
CA VAL A 88 -8.89 -0.94 6.93
C VAL A 88 -9.86 -2.11 6.86
N ASP A 89 -10.60 -2.32 7.94
CA ASP A 89 -11.73 -3.23 7.95
C ASP A 89 -12.92 -2.58 7.24
N SER A 90 -13.25 -3.06 6.04
CA SER A 90 -14.34 -2.45 5.26
C SER A 90 -15.73 -2.84 5.78
N HIS A 91 -15.82 -3.88 6.60
CA HIS A 91 -17.08 -4.31 7.22
C HIS A 91 -17.38 -3.54 8.52
N ASP A 92 -16.34 -3.05 9.20
CA ASP A 92 -16.48 -2.30 10.45
C ASP A 92 -16.57 -0.78 10.22
N GLN A 93 -17.71 -0.37 9.68
CA GLN A 93 -17.96 1.04 9.32
C GLN A 93 -17.94 1.98 10.54
N ASN A 94 -18.22 1.46 11.75
CA ASN A 94 -18.26 2.24 12.98
C ASN A 94 -16.87 2.77 13.39
N ARG A 95 -15.79 2.07 13.00
CA ARG A 95 -14.41 2.47 13.33
C ARG A 95 -13.68 3.19 12.20
N LEU A 96 -14.35 3.53 11.09
CA LEU A 96 -13.71 4.27 9.99
C LEU A 96 -13.23 5.66 10.41
N SER A 97 -13.95 6.34 11.30
CA SER A 97 -13.51 7.63 11.84
C SER A 97 -12.22 7.50 12.67
N GLU A 98 -12.11 6.44 13.47
CA GLU A 98 -10.90 6.15 14.24
C GLU A 98 -9.73 5.81 13.30
N ALA A 99 -9.98 4.97 12.28
CA ALA A 99 -8.98 4.63 11.27
C ALA A 99 -8.48 5.87 10.51
N LYS A 100 -9.38 6.79 10.17
CA LYS A 100 -9.03 8.07 9.55
C LYS A 100 -8.09 8.88 10.42
N GLN A 101 -8.46 9.12 11.68
CA GLN A 101 -7.68 9.93 12.62
C GLN A 101 -6.27 9.36 12.83
N GLU A 102 -6.15 8.04 12.94
CA GLU A 102 -4.87 7.36 13.06
C GLU A 102 -4.03 7.51 11.78
N LEU A 103 -4.65 7.35 10.60
CA LEU A 103 -3.95 7.53 9.33
C LEU A 103 -3.48 8.98 9.15
N GLU A 104 -4.29 9.97 9.50
CA GLU A 104 -3.90 11.39 9.49
C GLU A 104 -2.64 11.62 10.34
N GLN A 105 -2.64 11.17 11.60
CA GLN A 105 -1.48 11.28 12.50
C GLN A 105 -0.23 10.56 11.97
N ILE A 106 -0.40 9.39 11.36
CA ILE A 106 0.70 8.66 10.72
C ILE A 106 1.30 9.50 9.59
N LEU A 107 0.46 10.05 8.71
CA LEU A 107 0.92 10.73 7.49
C LEU A 107 1.52 12.11 7.73
N GLU A 108 1.23 12.73 8.88
CA GLU A 108 1.86 13.97 9.36
C GLU A 108 3.32 13.78 9.80
N HIS A 109 3.76 12.55 10.07
CA HIS A 109 5.11 12.29 10.55
C HIS A 109 6.16 12.46 9.45
N GLU A 110 7.20 13.26 9.72
CA GLU A 110 8.25 13.62 8.74
C GLU A 110 8.98 12.39 8.18
N GLU A 111 9.22 11.37 9.01
CA GLU A 111 9.87 10.13 8.56
C GLU A 111 9.06 9.37 7.52
N LEU A 112 7.76 9.62 7.42
CA LEU A 112 6.91 9.04 6.39
C LEU A 112 6.71 9.98 5.21
N GLU A 113 7.24 11.19 5.22
CA GLU A 113 7.09 12.15 4.12
C GLU A 113 7.50 11.52 2.78
N SER A 114 6.68 11.71 1.76
CA SER A 114 6.89 11.21 0.40
C SER A 114 6.99 9.68 0.21
N LYS A 115 6.90 8.87 1.28
CA LYS A 115 6.85 7.40 1.15
C LYS A 115 5.53 6.97 0.49
N PRO A 116 5.52 5.99 -0.43
CA PRO A 116 4.27 5.53 -1.04
C PRO A 116 3.34 4.91 0.00
N LEU A 117 2.04 5.15 -0.16
CA LEU A 117 0.98 4.58 0.66
C LEU A 117 0.11 3.65 -0.19
N ILE A 118 -0.20 2.46 0.31
CA ILE A 118 -1.33 1.68 -0.19
C ILE A 118 -2.31 1.45 0.95
N VAL A 119 -3.55 1.89 0.76
CA VAL A 119 -4.66 1.56 1.66
C VAL A 119 -5.31 0.27 1.17
N LEU A 120 -5.40 -0.72 2.05
CA LEU A 120 -6.13 -1.97 1.77
C LEU A 120 -7.53 -1.87 2.38
N ALA A 121 -8.54 -1.82 1.51
CA ALA A 121 -9.93 -1.99 1.91
C ALA A 121 -10.18 -3.50 2.05
N ASN A 122 -9.93 -4.02 3.25
CA ASN A 122 -9.93 -5.45 3.53
C ASN A 122 -11.33 -5.97 3.89
N LYS A 123 -11.48 -7.31 3.89
CA LYS A 123 -12.72 -8.04 4.20
C LYS A 123 -13.85 -7.82 3.20
N GLN A 124 -13.50 -7.59 1.94
CA GLN A 124 -14.46 -7.49 0.83
C GLN A 124 -15.25 -8.79 0.58
N ASP A 125 -14.83 -9.90 1.19
CA ASP A 125 -15.58 -11.17 1.18
C ASP A 125 -16.83 -11.15 2.08
N LEU A 126 -16.97 -10.17 2.97
CA LEU A 126 -18.10 -10.08 3.88
C LEU A 126 -19.26 -9.28 3.26
N PRO A 127 -20.52 -9.75 3.43
CA PRO A 127 -21.67 -9.00 2.97
C PRO A 127 -21.78 -7.67 3.73
N GLY A 128 -22.04 -6.57 3.00
CA GLY A 128 -22.14 -5.23 3.59
C GLY A 128 -20.80 -4.53 3.83
N ALA A 129 -19.67 -5.12 3.40
CA ALA A 129 -18.40 -4.42 3.36
C ALA A 129 -18.48 -3.20 2.44
N ALA A 130 -18.06 -2.03 2.93
CA ALA A 130 -17.95 -0.81 2.14
C ALA A 130 -16.94 -1.01 1.01
N ASN A 131 -17.22 -0.49 -0.18
CA ASN A 131 -16.31 -0.67 -1.31
C ASN A 131 -15.08 0.24 -1.17
N ALA A 132 -14.06 0.02 -2.00
CA ALA A 132 -12.82 0.80 -1.94
C ALA A 132 -13.00 2.30 -2.16
N ASP A 133 -13.95 2.72 -3.01
CA ASP A 133 -14.20 4.14 -3.27
C ASP A 133 -14.87 4.81 -2.05
N ASP A 134 -15.85 4.15 -1.43
CA ASP A 134 -16.50 4.64 -0.20
C ASP A 134 -15.49 4.79 0.95
N ILE A 135 -14.57 3.84 1.09
CA ILE A 135 -13.48 3.91 2.07
C ILE A 135 -12.54 5.06 1.76
N ALA A 136 -12.18 5.28 0.48
CA ALA A 136 -11.32 6.38 0.08
C ALA A 136 -11.94 7.75 0.40
N GLU A 137 -13.24 7.89 0.18
CA GLU A 137 -14.01 9.09 0.50
C GLU A 137 -14.12 9.30 2.01
N THR A 138 -14.48 8.25 2.77
CA THR A 138 -14.65 8.32 4.23
C THR A 138 -13.34 8.70 4.93
N LEU A 139 -12.22 8.12 4.51
CA LEU A 139 -10.89 8.46 5.03
C LEU A 139 -10.34 9.78 4.46
N ASN A 140 -11.02 10.38 3.48
CA ASN A 140 -10.60 11.59 2.80
C ASN A 140 -9.20 11.49 2.17
N LEU A 141 -8.88 10.35 1.54
CA LEU A 141 -7.53 10.02 1.07
C LEU A 141 -6.97 11.06 0.09
N LYS A 142 -7.83 11.66 -0.74
CA LYS A 142 -7.41 12.70 -1.71
C LYS A 142 -6.82 13.92 -1.01
N GLU A 143 -7.39 14.35 0.11
CA GLU A 143 -6.94 15.51 0.86
C GLU A 143 -5.71 15.16 1.70
N ILE A 144 -5.80 14.12 2.54
CA ILE A 144 -4.75 13.80 3.52
C ILE A 144 -3.46 13.30 2.87
N CYS A 145 -3.54 12.72 1.67
CA CYS A 145 -2.34 12.27 0.95
C CYS A 145 -1.66 13.41 0.17
N GLY A 146 -2.37 14.48 -0.20
CA GLY A 146 -1.82 15.58 -1.00
C GLY A 146 -1.02 15.09 -2.23
N ASN A 147 0.26 15.44 -2.29
CA ASN A 147 1.18 15.06 -3.38
C ASN A 147 1.82 13.66 -3.22
N ARG A 148 1.51 12.93 -2.14
CA ARG A 148 2.02 11.58 -1.90
C ARG A 148 1.54 10.64 -3.01
N ASN A 149 2.40 9.70 -3.41
CA ASN A 149 1.96 8.59 -4.25
C ASN A 149 1.13 7.62 -3.39
N TRP A 150 -0.17 7.51 -3.67
CA TRP A 150 -1.06 6.63 -2.94
C TRP A 150 -1.98 5.83 -3.85
N LEU A 151 -2.44 4.68 -3.37
CA LEU A 151 -3.47 3.85 -4.01
C LEU A 151 -4.40 3.27 -2.95
N ILE A 152 -5.65 3.02 -3.31
CA ILE A 152 -6.52 2.12 -2.56
C ILE A 152 -6.70 0.81 -3.33
N GLN A 153 -6.74 -0.31 -2.63
CA GLN A 153 -6.89 -1.65 -3.21
C GLN A 153 -7.92 -2.44 -2.40
N PRO A 154 -9.04 -2.89 -3.00
CA PRO A 154 -9.93 -3.86 -2.37
C PRO A 154 -9.21 -5.20 -2.22
N CYS A 155 -9.41 -5.87 -1.09
CA CYS A 155 -8.83 -7.18 -0.84
C CYS A 155 -9.61 -8.02 0.18
N SER A 156 -9.21 -9.30 0.28
CA SER A 156 -9.57 -10.16 1.39
C SER A 156 -8.35 -10.90 1.90
N GLY A 157 -7.98 -10.66 3.15
CA GLY A 157 -6.98 -11.45 3.86
C GLY A 157 -7.38 -12.92 4.01
N ARG A 158 -8.67 -13.24 3.93
CA ARG A 158 -9.18 -14.62 4.03
C ARG A 158 -9.00 -15.38 2.71
N THR A 159 -9.44 -14.79 1.60
CA THR A 159 -9.40 -15.46 0.29
C THR A 159 -8.04 -15.30 -0.40
N GLY A 160 -7.31 -14.25 -0.08
CA GLY A 160 -6.06 -13.86 -0.76
C GLY A 160 -6.29 -12.94 -1.96
N GLU A 161 -7.54 -12.62 -2.30
CA GLU A 161 -7.86 -11.71 -3.39
C GLU A 161 -7.28 -10.32 -3.13
N GLY A 162 -6.68 -9.72 -4.18
CA GLY A 162 -6.10 -8.38 -4.14
C GLY A 162 -4.70 -8.28 -3.50
N LEU A 163 -4.24 -9.29 -2.77
CA LEU A 163 -2.99 -9.23 -1.99
C LEU A 163 -1.75 -9.18 -2.86
N GLU A 164 -1.59 -10.12 -3.78
CA GLU A 164 -0.43 -10.15 -4.69
C GLU A 164 -0.35 -8.84 -5.50
N ASN A 165 -1.50 -8.33 -5.93
CA ASN A 165 -1.56 -7.08 -6.69
C ASN A 165 -1.12 -5.86 -5.84
N CYS A 166 -1.47 -5.82 -4.56
CA CYS A 166 -1.03 -4.78 -3.63
C CYS A 166 0.51 -4.70 -3.56
N PHE A 167 1.17 -5.81 -3.27
CA PHE A 167 2.64 -5.80 -3.10
C PHE A 167 3.37 -5.58 -4.43
N ARG A 168 2.84 -6.09 -5.55
CA ARG A 168 3.35 -5.74 -6.88
C ARG A 168 3.25 -4.24 -7.16
N LYS A 169 2.11 -3.61 -6.84
CA LYS A 169 1.92 -2.15 -6.96
C LYS A 169 2.87 -1.39 -6.03
N MET A 170 3.10 -1.88 -4.81
CA MET A 170 4.05 -1.26 -3.88
C MET A 170 5.46 -1.24 -4.47
N VAL A 171 5.94 -2.37 -5.00
CA VAL A 171 7.26 -2.44 -5.66
C VAL A 171 7.33 -1.46 -6.84
N HIS A 172 6.25 -1.35 -7.64
CA HIS A 172 6.20 -0.39 -8.73
C HIS A 172 6.28 1.08 -8.27
N LEU A 173 5.56 1.44 -7.20
CA LEU A 173 5.60 2.78 -6.61
C LEU A 173 7.00 3.11 -6.10
N LEU A 174 7.65 2.16 -5.44
CA LEU A 174 9.03 2.31 -4.94
C LEU A 174 10.04 2.51 -6.06
N LYS A 175 9.96 1.70 -7.12
CA LYS A 175 10.81 1.87 -8.33
C LYS A 175 10.64 3.25 -8.95
N THR A 176 9.40 3.70 -9.06
CA THR A 176 9.09 5.01 -9.63
C THR A 176 9.65 6.14 -8.77
N ALA A 177 9.54 6.02 -7.45
CA ALA A 177 10.12 6.98 -6.51
C ALA A 177 11.66 7.05 -6.62
N VAL A 178 12.34 5.91 -6.75
CA VAL A 178 13.80 5.85 -6.96
C VAL A 178 14.20 6.54 -8.28
N VAL A 179 13.52 6.21 -9.38
CA VAL A 179 13.78 6.81 -10.70
C VAL A 179 13.56 8.32 -10.69
N ASN A 180 12.51 8.81 -10.03
CA ASN A 180 12.22 10.23 -9.95
C ASN A 180 13.29 10.99 -9.14
N ARG A 181 13.79 10.39 -8.06
CA ARG A 181 14.92 10.93 -7.28
C ARG A 181 16.20 11.01 -8.11
N GLU A 182 16.56 9.94 -8.83
CA GLU A 182 17.75 9.91 -9.70
C GLU A 182 17.70 10.96 -10.82
N ARG A 183 16.49 11.28 -11.30
CA ARG A 183 16.27 12.23 -12.39
C ARG A 183 16.05 13.67 -11.92
N GLY A 184 16.05 13.93 -10.62
CA GLY A 184 15.84 15.28 -10.05
C GLY A 184 14.44 15.86 -10.28
N TYR A 185 13.44 15.04 -10.61
CA TYR A 185 12.06 15.51 -10.79
C TYR A 185 11.33 15.55 -9.45
N SER A 186 10.72 16.70 -9.11
CA SER A 186 9.79 16.77 -7.98
C SER A 186 8.55 15.92 -8.27
N ASN A 187 8.16 15.07 -7.31
CA ASN A 187 6.98 14.21 -7.39
C ASN A 187 5.72 15.08 -7.53
N ARG A 188 5.29 15.35 -8.76
CA ARG A 188 3.90 15.78 -9.04
C ARG A 188 3.12 14.52 -9.37
N GLY A 189 2.08 14.24 -8.58
CA GLY A 189 1.29 13.02 -8.66
C GLY A 189 0.77 12.75 -10.08
N PHE A 190 1.05 11.56 -10.60
CA PHE A 190 0.48 11.09 -11.86
C PHE A 190 -0.87 10.41 -11.57
N SER A 191 -1.97 11.09 -11.89
CA SER A 191 -3.27 10.44 -12.03
C SER A 191 -3.27 9.56 -13.28
N LEU A 192 -3.59 8.27 -13.13
CA LEU A 192 -3.51 7.26 -14.21
C LEU A 192 -4.51 7.47 -15.38
N LYS A 193 -5.21 8.61 -15.46
CA LYS A 193 -6.25 8.84 -16.49
C LYS A 193 -5.74 9.33 -17.85
N GLU A 194 -4.48 9.72 -18.02
CA GLU A 194 -4.04 10.40 -19.25
C GLU A 194 -3.32 9.55 -20.32
N ARG A 195 -3.24 8.22 -20.17
CA ARG A 195 -2.58 7.37 -21.19
C ARG A 195 -3.47 6.92 -22.36
N ASN A 196 -4.79 7.14 -22.33
CA ASN A 196 -5.69 6.63 -23.37
C ASN A 196 -6.07 7.64 -24.48
N ALA A 197 -5.40 8.78 -24.59
CA ALA A 197 -5.74 9.82 -25.58
C ALA A 197 -4.72 10.02 -26.72
N ARG A 198 -3.67 9.20 -26.84
CA ARG A 198 -2.59 9.43 -27.83
C ARG A 198 -2.35 8.33 -28.87
N THR A 199 -3.31 7.45 -29.10
CA THR A 199 -3.19 6.37 -30.12
C THR A 199 -4.21 6.44 -31.26
N SER A 200 -4.88 7.58 -31.48
CA SER A 200 -5.87 7.71 -32.55
C SER A 200 -5.61 8.89 -33.51
N THR A 201 -4.37 9.07 -33.99
CA THR A 201 -4.12 9.87 -35.21
C THR A 201 -2.81 9.46 -35.91
N SER A 202 -2.89 8.55 -36.88
CA SER A 202 -2.10 8.59 -38.14
C SER A 202 -2.64 7.55 -39.13
N SER A 203 -3.44 8.00 -40.11
CA SER A 203 -3.00 8.27 -41.49
C SER A 203 -2.91 7.02 -42.37
N VAL A 204 -4.04 6.64 -42.99
CA VAL A 204 -4.04 5.89 -44.26
C VAL A 204 -3.91 6.92 -45.38
N LYS A 205 -2.73 7.01 -46.00
CA LYS A 205 -2.55 7.70 -47.28
C LYS A 205 -2.76 6.71 -48.42
N SER A 206 -3.70 7.05 -49.28
CA SER A 206 -3.89 6.55 -50.63
C SER A 206 -2.70 6.89 -51.54
N VAL A 207 -2.30 5.94 -52.40
CA VAL A 207 -1.55 6.21 -53.63
C VAL A 207 -1.99 5.20 -54.68
N THR A 208 -2.58 5.75 -55.76
CA THR A 208 -2.80 5.27 -57.15
C THR A 208 -2.93 3.78 -57.44
#